data_AF-A0A845Q8J7-F1
#
_entry.id   AF-A0A845Q8J7-F1
#
_cell.length_a   1.000
_cell.length_b   1.000
_cell.length_c   1.000
_cell.angle_alpha   90.00
_cell.angle_beta   90.00
_cell.angle_gamma   90.00
#
_symmetry.space_group_name_H-M   'P 1'
#
loop_
_entity.id
_entity.type
_entity.pdbx_description
1 polymer ?
#
loop_
_entity_poly.entity_id
_entity_poly.type
_entity_poly.pdbx_seq_one_letter_code
_entity_poly.pdbx_strand_id
1 'polypeptide(L)'
;MSVTGGRATGTGVGAKVESLRNELRSLQDTMVGQTSRVNTARAEATANARDYHATRAAITARLQRGTTPGNPELVSQWNTAQAQLDAVSADINAMSGLSTEIATNASTANYLLEATAATFSLSGAVEDDHRQLRILQDEVRQTTVLIERLLTELRDDIARQTTYVANERSSLTTLANAIKAGELFGSGLAVSNIAPPAATAAAAPAPAAGTPALVTIRFDRPDVQYQQALYTALSRALEVRPAAQFDVVAVSPAAGSPDRVQLAQSQSRRNAETVVRTMNEMGLPADRIRLSATTRGDVTANEVRVYVR
;
A
#
# COMPACT_ATOMS: atom_id res chain seq x y z
N MET A 1 3.48 30.20 -7.45
CA MET A 1 3.84 30.97 -6.24
C MET A 1 4.65 32.16 -6.72
N SER A 2 4.38 33.35 -6.21
CA SER A 2 5.11 34.56 -6.60
C SER A 2 5.45 35.35 -5.34
N VAL A 3 6.74 35.63 -5.15
CA VAL A 3 7.22 36.48 -4.06
C VAL A 3 6.87 37.93 -4.37
N THR A 4 6.20 38.62 -3.44
CA THR A 4 5.80 40.01 -3.63
C THR A 4 7.02 40.93 -3.63
N GLY A 5 7.16 41.77 -4.66
CA GLY A 5 8.23 42.75 -4.78
C GLY A 5 8.16 43.84 -3.70
N GLY A 6 9.32 44.30 -3.24
CA GLY A 6 9.45 45.39 -2.28
C GLY A 6 10.14 46.62 -2.87
N ARG A 7 9.92 47.79 -2.26
CA ARG A 7 10.67 49.01 -2.58
C ARG A 7 11.88 49.11 -1.67
N ALA A 8 13.04 49.45 -2.24
CA ALA A 8 14.24 49.73 -1.45
C ALA A 8 14.02 50.98 -0.60
N THR A 9 14.10 50.84 0.72
CA THR A 9 13.90 51.91 1.70
C THR A 9 15.21 52.59 2.11
N GLY A 10 16.36 52.02 1.71
CA GLY A 10 17.69 52.52 2.07
C GLY A 10 18.09 52.27 3.53
N THR A 11 17.27 51.57 4.32
CA THR A 11 17.57 51.19 5.70
C THR A 11 18.35 49.86 5.76
N GLY A 12 19.05 49.62 6.87
CA GLY A 12 19.71 48.32 7.11
C GLY A 12 18.71 47.16 7.20
N VAL A 13 17.49 47.43 7.68
CA VAL A 13 16.40 46.45 7.74
C VAL A 13 15.87 46.15 6.34
N GLY A 14 15.70 47.15 5.49
CA GLY A 14 15.30 46.98 4.09
C GLY A 14 16.27 46.09 3.31
N ALA A 15 17.58 46.28 3.48
CA ALA A 15 18.59 45.40 2.88
C ALA A 15 18.46 43.93 3.35
N LYS A 16 18.15 43.71 4.63
CA LYS A 16 17.91 42.36 5.17
C LYS A 16 16.62 41.74 4.62
N VAL A 17 15.55 42.53 4.48
CA VAL A 17 14.29 42.11 3.85
C VAL A 17 14.53 41.66 2.42
N GLU A 18 15.33 42.40 1.64
CA GLU A 18 15.67 42.02 0.27
C GLU A 18 16.46 40.70 0.20
N SER A 19 17.43 40.49 1.10
CA SER A 19 18.16 39.21 1.22
C SER A 19 17.21 38.05 1.49
N LEU A 20 16.36 38.17 2.52
CA LEU A 20 15.42 37.12 2.91
C LEU A 20 14.39 36.83 1.80
N ARG A 21 13.98 37.87 1.07
CA ARG A 21 13.09 37.73 -0.09
C ARG A 21 13.76 36.94 -1.23
N ASN A 22 15.03 37.19 -1.51
CA ASN A 22 15.78 36.45 -2.52
C ASN A 22 15.99 34.98 -2.13
N GLU A 23 16.29 34.73 -0.85
CA GLU A 23 16.40 33.37 -0.30
C GLU A 23 15.07 32.61 -0.41
N LEU A 24 13.96 33.26 -0.04
CA LEU A 24 12.62 32.68 -0.21
C LEU A 24 12.29 32.38 -1.68
N ARG A 25 12.66 33.28 -2.60
CA ARG A 25 12.45 33.05 -4.04
C ARG A 25 13.23 31.83 -4.53
N SER A 26 14.50 31.71 -4.17
CA SER A 26 15.33 30.55 -4.50
C SER A 26 14.74 29.24 -3.95
N LEU A 27 14.22 29.27 -2.71
CA LEU A 27 13.54 28.15 -2.09
C LEU A 27 12.25 27.77 -2.86
N GLN A 28 11.44 28.76 -3.24
CA GLN A 28 10.23 28.53 -4.03
C GLN A 28 10.53 27.95 -5.42
N ASP A 29 11.58 28.45 -6.10
CA ASP A 29 12.01 27.93 -7.40
C ASP A 29 12.47 26.47 -7.28
N THR A 30 13.23 26.15 -6.24
CA THR A 30 13.63 24.76 -5.92
C THR A 30 12.42 23.87 -5.67
N MET A 31 11.43 24.36 -4.91
CA MET A 31 10.18 23.64 -4.63
C MET A 31 9.37 23.33 -5.89
N VAL A 32 9.28 24.27 -6.83
CA VAL A 32 8.60 24.04 -8.11
C VAL A 32 9.29 22.93 -8.89
N GLY A 33 10.63 22.94 -8.94
CA GLY A 33 11.42 21.88 -9.59
C GLY A 33 11.22 20.52 -8.93
N GLN A 34 11.27 20.46 -7.60
CA GLN A 34 11.06 19.21 -6.84
C GLN A 34 9.64 18.68 -6.98
N THR A 35 8.62 19.55 -6.95
CA THR A 35 7.22 19.14 -7.18
C THR A 35 7.04 18.51 -8.55
N SER A 36 7.68 19.08 -9.59
CA SER A 36 7.68 18.50 -10.93
C SER A 36 8.32 17.09 -10.93
N ARG A 37 9.49 16.94 -10.30
CA ARG A 37 10.17 15.63 -10.19
C ARG A 37 9.35 14.59 -9.45
N VAL A 38 8.68 14.97 -8.35
CA VAL A 38 7.78 14.09 -7.60
C VAL A 38 6.62 13.64 -8.49
N ASN A 39 6.01 14.55 -9.26
CA ASN A 39 4.92 14.20 -10.17
C ASN A 39 5.37 13.28 -11.30
N THR A 40 6.57 13.50 -11.85
CA THR A 40 7.16 12.62 -12.87
C THR A 40 7.42 11.23 -12.29
N ALA A 41 8.08 11.13 -11.14
CA ALA A 41 8.37 9.85 -10.49
C ALA A 41 7.08 9.06 -10.19
N ARG A 42 6.02 9.74 -9.77
CA ARG A 42 4.69 9.13 -9.60
C ARG A 42 4.10 8.62 -10.90
N ALA A 43 4.17 9.40 -11.96
CA ALA A 43 3.68 8.97 -13.27
C ALA A 43 4.43 7.73 -13.77
N GLU A 44 5.76 7.72 -13.63
CA GLU A 44 6.63 6.58 -13.98
C GLU A 44 6.29 5.34 -13.14
N ALA A 45 6.20 5.46 -11.81
CA ALA A 45 5.83 4.37 -10.93
C ALA A 45 4.46 3.76 -11.29
N THR A 46 3.47 4.61 -11.60
CA THR A 46 2.14 4.13 -12.03
C THR A 46 2.15 3.45 -13.40
N ALA A 47 2.98 3.92 -14.34
CA ALA A 47 3.15 3.29 -15.65
C ALA A 47 3.82 1.91 -15.49
N ASN A 48 4.93 1.86 -14.75
CA ASN A 48 5.67 0.63 -14.45
C ASN A 48 4.77 -0.41 -13.76
N ALA A 49 3.93 0.01 -12.81
CA ALA A 49 2.98 -0.88 -12.14
C ALA A 49 1.88 -1.41 -13.08
N ARG A 50 1.39 -0.60 -14.03
CA ARG A 50 0.40 -1.05 -15.04
C ARG A 50 1.00 -2.08 -15.98
N ASP A 51 2.20 -1.82 -16.49
CA ASP A 51 2.91 -2.71 -17.40
C ASP A 51 3.21 -4.04 -16.71
N TYR A 52 3.65 -3.98 -15.45
CA TYR A 52 3.82 -5.13 -14.58
C TYR A 52 2.55 -5.98 -14.48
N HIS A 53 1.41 -5.36 -14.15
CA HIS A 53 0.15 -6.08 -14.01
C HIS A 53 -0.34 -6.67 -15.33
N ALA A 54 -0.12 -6.00 -16.45
CA ALA A 54 -0.42 -6.53 -17.78
C ALA A 54 0.40 -7.79 -18.08
N THR A 55 1.72 -7.76 -17.83
CA THR A 55 2.60 -8.92 -17.99
C THR A 55 2.17 -10.08 -17.09
N ARG A 56 1.91 -9.80 -15.80
CA ARG A 56 1.43 -10.81 -14.84
C ARG A 56 0.10 -11.43 -15.26
N ALA A 57 -0.85 -10.63 -15.75
CA ALA A 57 -2.13 -11.12 -16.22
C ALA A 57 -1.97 -12.04 -17.45
N ALA A 58 -1.11 -11.68 -18.40
CA ALA A 58 -0.80 -12.50 -19.56
C ALA A 58 -0.20 -13.87 -19.16
N ILE A 59 0.76 -13.87 -18.24
CA ILE A 59 1.35 -15.11 -17.72
C ILE A 59 0.29 -15.97 -17.02
N THR A 60 -0.51 -15.36 -16.13
CA THR A 60 -1.55 -16.06 -15.37
C THR A 60 -2.59 -16.69 -16.30
N ALA A 61 -3.06 -15.96 -17.31
CA ALA A 61 -4.03 -16.45 -18.29
C ALA A 61 -3.48 -17.63 -19.11
N ARG A 62 -2.17 -17.67 -19.36
CA ARG A 62 -1.52 -18.78 -20.04
C ARG A 62 -1.35 -20.00 -19.13
N LEU A 63 -0.96 -19.80 -17.87
CA LEU A 63 -0.88 -20.85 -16.86
C LEU A 63 -2.25 -21.48 -16.54
N GLN A 64 -3.34 -20.71 -16.61
CA GLN A 64 -4.71 -21.22 -16.41
C GLN A 64 -5.16 -22.16 -17.53
N ARG A 65 -4.69 -21.96 -18.76
CA ARG A 65 -4.93 -22.87 -19.89
C ARG A 65 -4.04 -24.11 -19.86
N GLY A 66 -3.07 -24.15 -18.95
CA GLY A 66 -1.99 -25.12 -18.92
C GLY A 66 -0.89 -24.76 -19.92
N THR A 67 0.35 -25.06 -19.55
CA THR A 67 1.53 -24.89 -20.38
C THR A 67 2.50 -26.03 -20.13
N THR A 68 3.47 -26.23 -21.03
CA THR A 68 4.57 -27.15 -20.74
C THR A 68 5.36 -26.66 -19.52
N PRO A 69 5.74 -27.56 -18.60
CA PRO A 69 6.61 -27.22 -17.48
C PRO A 69 7.88 -26.52 -17.97
N GLY A 70 8.19 -25.36 -17.39
CA GLY A 70 9.39 -24.60 -17.75
C GLY A 70 9.34 -23.94 -19.14
N ASN A 71 8.15 -23.60 -19.66
CA ASN A 71 8.01 -22.90 -20.95
C ASN A 71 8.89 -21.64 -21.03
N PRO A 72 9.86 -21.56 -21.96
CA PRO A 72 10.83 -20.46 -22.03
C PRO A 72 10.18 -19.10 -22.34
N GLU A 73 9.04 -19.08 -23.04
CA GLU A 73 8.32 -17.83 -23.31
C GLU A 73 7.75 -17.22 -22.02
N LEU A 74 7.22 -18.06 -21.12
CA LEU A 74 6.72 -17.61 -19.82
C LEU A 74 7.85 -17.21 -18.88
N VAL A 75 8.98 -17.91 -18.94
CA VAL A 75 10.18 -17.51 -18.21
C VAL A 75 10.67 -16.14 -18.68
N SER A 76 10.67 -15.89 -20.00
CA SER A 76 11.01 -14.58 -20.55
C SER A 76 10.04 -13.48 -20.08
N GLN A 77 8.73 -13.74 -20.11
CA GLN A 77 7.72 -12.78 -19.63
C GLN A 77 7.85 -12.53 -18.12
N TRP A 78 8.18 -13.55 -17.34
CA TRP A 78 8.44 -13.41 -15.90
C TRP A 78 9.68 -12.56 -15.63
N ASN A 79 10.77 -12.74 -16.40
CA ASN A 79 11.96 -11.88 -16.32
C ASN A 79 11.61 -10.42 -16.66
N THR A 80 10.73 -10.18 -17.64
CA THR A 80 10.23 -8.83 -17.95
C THR A 80 9.43 -8.26 -16.77
N ALA A 81 8.53 -9.05 -16.17
CA ALA A 81 7.77 -8.63 -15.00
C ALA A 81 8.68 -8.31 -13.80
N GLN A 82 9.75 -9.09 -13.61
CA GLN A 82 10.76 -8.80 -12.59
C GLN A 82 11.46 -7.47 -12.86
N ALA A 83 11.92 -7.22 -14.08
CA ALA A 83 12.57 -5.97 -14.45
C ALA A 83 11.64 -4.75 -14.27
N GLN A 84 10.35 -4.90 -14.59
CA GLN A 84 9.33 -3.87 -14.36
C GLN A 84 9.16 -3.57 -12.86
N LEU A 85 9.16 -4.60 -12.01
CA LEU A 85 9.06 -4.42 -10.56
C LEU A 85 10.34 -3.83 -9.95
N ASP A 86 11.50 -4.12 -10.52
CA ASP A 86 12.77 -3.50 -10.14
C ASP A 86 12.83 -2.03 -10.57
N ALA A 87 12.20 -1.65 -11.69
CA ALA A 87 12.03 -0.25 -12.08
C ALA A 87 11.18 0.52 -11.05
N VAL A 88 10.05 -0.05 -10.60
CA VAL A 88 9.27 0.54 -9.49
C VAL A 88 10.12 0.71 -8.22
N SER A 89 11.00 -0.25 -7.94
CA SER A 89 11.92 -0.15 -6.79
C SER A 89 12.93 0.99 -6.95
N ALA A 90 13.41 1.25 -8.18
CA ALA A 90 14.27 2.39 -8.49
C ALA A 90 13.53 3.72 -8.32
N ASP A 91 12.26 3.80 -8.74
CA ASP A 91 11.41 4.98 -8.57
C ASP A 91 11.23 5.31 -7.07
N ILE A 92 11.00 4.31 -6.23
CA ILE A 92 10.91 4.46 -4.76
C ILE A 92 12.21 5.05 -4.19
N ASN A 93 13.37 4.58 -4.66
CA ASN A 93 14.67 5.10 -4.22
C ASN A 93 14.85 6.57 -4.64
N ALA A 94 14.44 6.93 -5.85
CA ALA A 94 14.45 8.32 -6.32
C ALA A 94 13.53 9.21 -5.46
N MET A 95 12.33 8.72 -5.14
CA MET A 95 11.39 9.41 -4.23
C MET A 95 11.97 9.57 -2.82
N SER A 96 12.67 8.57 -2.29
CA SER A 96 13.38 8.67 -1.00
C SER A 96 14.49 9.72 -1.03
N GLY A 97 15.22 9.83 -2.15
CA GLY A 97 16.19 10.90 -2.37
C GLY A 97 15.53 12.28 -2.33
N LEU A 98 14.45 12.47 -3.11
CA LEU A 98 13.66 13.70 -3.13
C LEU A 98 13.10 14.05 -1.74
N SER A 99 12.65 13.05 -0.96
CA SER A 99 12.18 13.28 0.42
C SER A 99 13.27 13.84 1.32
N THR A 100 14.52 13.43 1.12
CA THR A 100 15.65 13.95 1.91
C THR A 100 15.97 15.39 1.51
N GLU A 101 15.93 15.70 0.22
CA GLU A 101 16.11 17.08 -0.26
C GLU A 101 15.00 18.03 0.20
N ILE A 102 13.74 17.59 0.16
CA ILE A 102 12.59 18.36 0.64
C ILE A 102 12.68 18.59 2.16
N ALA A 103 13.16 17.61 2.92
CA ALA A 103 13.41 17.77 4.35
C ALA A 103 14.48 18.85 4.63
N THR A 104 15.55 18.91 3.83
CA THR A 104 16.53 20.00 3.89
C THR A 104 15.87 21.35 3.62
N ASN A 105 15.00 21.44 2.62
CA ASN A 105 14.27 22.66 2.32
C ASN A 105 13.31 23.09 3.45
N ALA A 106 12.75 22.13 4.20
CA ALA A 106 11.96 22.42 5.39
C ALA A 106 12.81 23.11 6.47
N SER A 107 14.06 22.67 6.66
CA SER A 107 15.00 23.32 7.58
C SER A 107 15.32 24.76 7.15
N THR A 108 15.53 24.99 5.85
CA THR A 108 15.74 26.33 5.28
C THR A 108 14.51 27.22 5.47
N ALA A 109 13.31 26.71 5.25
CA ALA A 109 12.07 27.45 5.45
C ALA A 109 11.88 27.88 6.93
N ASN A 110 12.19 26.99 7.87
CA ASN A 110 12.16 27.29 9.29
C ASN A 110 13.22 28.34 9.69
N TYR A 111 14.41 28.25 9.13
CA TYR A 111 15.44 29.29 9.29
C TYR A 111 14.96 30.65 8.77
N LEU A 112 14.33 30.71 7.59
CA LEU A 112 13.76 31.94 7.05
C LEU A 112 12.64 32.50 7.95
N LEU A 113 11.82 31.64 8.55
CA LEU A 113 10.76 32.04 9.46
C LEU A 113 11.35 32.67 10.74
N GLU A 114 12.39 32.06 11.29
CA GLU A 114 13.09 32.60 12.46
C GLU A 114 13.83 33.90 12.12
N ALA A 115 14.52 33.95 10.98
CA ALA A 115 15.25 35.13 10.53
C ALA A 115 14.32 36.31 10.24
N THR A 116 13.13 36.07 9.66
CA THR A 116 12.11 37.11 9.47
C THR A 116 11.57 37.60 10.81
N ALA A 117 11.29 36.70 11.76
CA ALA A 117 10.87 37.05 13.12
C ALA A 117 11.92 37.88 13.86
N ALA A 118 13.20 37.50 13.79
CA ALA A 118 14.30 38.25 14.37
C ALA A 118 14.44 39.65 13.75
N THR A 119 14.21 39.77 12.44
CA THR A 119 14.31 41.06 11.73
C THR A 119 13.23 42.07 12.18
N PHE A 120 12.07 41.60 12.65
CA PHE A 120 11.05 42.47 13.26
C PHE A 120 11.50 43.15 14.56
N SER A 121 12.48 42.58 15.25
CA SER A 121 13.01 43.13 16.52
C SER A 121 14.13 44.15 16.32
N LEU A 122 14.61 44.33 15.08
CA LEU A 122 15.73 45.22 14.77
C LEU A 122 15.26 46.69 14.73
N SER A 123 15.95 47.56 15.45
CA SER A 123 15.69 49.00 15.45
C SER A 123 16.18 49.68 14.15
N GLY A 124 15.53 50.78 13.75
CA GLY A 124 15.95 51.59 12.58
C GLY A 124 15.25 51.23 11.27
N ALA A 125 14.15 50.48 11.33
CA ALA A 125 13.26 50.22 10.21
C ALA A 125 12.27 51.39 9.99
N VAL A 126 11.83 51.58 8.75
CA VAL A 126 10.68 52.46 8.43
C VAL A 126 9.37 51.65 8.34
N GLU A 127 8.21 52.31 8.34
CA GLU A 127 6.91 51.63 8.26
C GLU A 127 6.76 50.76 7.00
N ASP A 128 7.40 51.15 5.90
CA ASP A 128 7.46 50.37 4.67
C ASP A 128 8.21 49.04 4.84
N ASP A 129 9.28 49.01 5.64
CA ASP A 129 10.00 47.77 5.96
C ASP A 129 9.11 46.82 6.77
N HIS A 130 8.39 47.35 7.77
CA HIS A 130 7.44 46.56 8.58
C HIS A 130 6.26 46.04 7.76
N ARG A 131 5.81 46.76 6.73
CA ARG A 131 4.81 46.24 5.77
C ARG A 131 5.39 45.09 4.96
N GLN A 132 6.59 45.27 4.42
CA GLN A 132 7.25 44.25 3.60
C GLN A 132 7.59 42.99 4.40
N LEU A 133 8.04 43.13 5.65
CA LEU A 133 8.30 42.01 6.55
C LEU A 133 7.05 41.18 6.85
N ARG A 134 5.89 41.82 7.03
CA ARG A 134 4.62 41.11 7.26
C ARG A 134 4.25 40.23 6.07
N ILE A 135 4.31 40.80 4.86
CA ILE A 135 4.05 40.06 3.63
C ILE A 135 5.04 38.89 3.50
N LEU A 136 6.33 39.16 3.72
CA LEU A 136 7.37 38.13 3.64
C LEU A 136 7.15 37.01 4.68
N GLN A 137 6.78 37.35 5.91
CA GLN A 137 6.49 36.37 6.96
C GLN A 137 5.32 35.47 6.58
N ASP A 138 4.26 36.03 6.01
CA ASP A 138 3.10 35.26 5.55
C ASP A 138 3.47 34.32 4.39
N GLU A 139 4.28 34.80 3.43
CA GLU A 139 4.77 34.00 2.31
C GLU A 139 5.71 32.86 2.77
N VAL A 140 6.59 33.12 3.75
CA VAL A 140 7.46 32.08 4.36
C VAL A 140 6.59 31.03 5.06
N ARG A 141 5.63 31.44 5.90
CA ARG A 141 4.71 30.52 6.60
C ARG A 141 3.94 29.65 5.63
N GLN A 142 3.41 30.23 4.56
CA GLN A 142 2.73 29.48 3.52
C GLN A 142 3.66 28.45 2.86
N THR A 143 4.90 28.85 2.58
CA THR A 143 5.93 27.97 1.98
C THR A 143 6.28 26.81 2.92
N THR A 144 6.44 27.05 4.23
CA THR A 144 6.68 26.00 5.22
C THR A 144 5.57 24.95 5.22
N VAL A 145 4.30 25.37 5.27
CA VAL A 145 3.15 24.45 5.26
C VAL A 145 3.09 23.61 3.98
N LEU A 146 3.45 24.19 2.83
CA LEU A 146 3.49 23.47 1.57
C LEU A 146 4.60 22.42 1.54
N ILE A 147 5.78 22.75 2.07
CA ILE A 147 6.91 21.81 2.20
C ILE A 147 6.51 20.64 3.11
N GLU A 148 5.91 20.92 4.27
CA GLU A 148 5.47 19.88 5.22
C GLU A 148 4.41 18.95 4.62
N ARG A 149 3.44 19.52 3.88
CA ARG A 149 2.43 18.73 3.17
C ARG A 149 3.07 17.83 2.13
N LEU A 150 3.95 18.38 1.28
CA LEU A 150 4.64 17.62 0.24
C LEU A 150 5.48 16.49 0.85
N LEU A 151 6.20 16.78 1.93
CA LEU A 151 7.01 15.80 2.65
C LEU A 151 6.17 14.66 3.24
N THR A 152 5.03 14.99 3.86
CA THR A 152 4.10 14.00 4.42
C THR A 152 3.51 13.13 3.32
N GLU A 153 3.04 13.74 2.24
CA GLU A 153 2.45 13.04 1.09
C GLU A 153 3.47 12.11 0.41
N LEU A 154 4.72 12.55 0.28
CA LEU A 154 5.79 11.75 -0.31
C LEU A 154 6.19 10.56 0.59
N ARG A 155 6.24 10.75 1.91
CA ARG A 155 6.51 9.66 2.87
C ARG A 155 5.42 8.59 2.85
N ASP A 156 4.15 9.02 2.83
CA ASP A 156 3.02 8.10 2.74
C ASP A 156 3.04 7.30 1.44
N ASP A 157 3.40 7.94 0.32
CA ASP A 157 3.51 7.29 -1.00
C ASP A 157 4.65 6.26 -1.01
N ILE A 158 5.85 6.62 -0.51
CA ILE A 158 6.98 5.70 -0.36
C ILE A 158 6.60 4.47 0.48
N ALA A 159 5.94 4.67 1.62
CA ALA A 159 5.54 3.56 2.50
C ALA A 159 4.54 2.60 1.81
N ARG A 160 3.55 3.16 1.09
CA ARG A 160 2.57 2.37 0.32
C ARG A 160 3.24 1.60 -0.80
N GLN A 161 4.09 2.25 -1.59
CA GLN A 161 4.78 1.62 -2.72
C GLN A 161 5.77 0.54 -2.25
N THR A 162 6.47 0.76 -1.14
CA THR A 162 7.38 -0.25 -0.55
C THR A 162 6.63 -1.52 -0.16
N THR A 163 5.46 -1.36 0.47
CA THR A 163 4.58 -2.48 0.86
C THR A 163 4.07 -3.21 -0.39
N TYR A 164 3.64 -2.46 -1.40
CA TYR A 164 3.19 -3.00 -2.68
C TYR A 164 4.27 -3.85 -3.36
N VAL A 165 5.50 -3.32 -3.50
CA VAL A 165 6.62 -4.05 -4.14
C VAL A 165 6.96 -5.33 -3.37
N ALA A 166 6.96 -5.31 -2.03
CA ALA A 166 7.22 -6.49 -1.23
C ALA A 166 6.19 -7.61 -1.48
N ASN A 167 4.90 -7.26 -1.50
CA ASN A 167 3.82 -8.20 -1.79
C ASN A 167 3.91 -8.76 -3.21
N GLU A 168 4.30 -7.92 -4.16
CA GLU A 168 4.36 -8.30 -5.55
C GLU A 168 5.59 -9.17 -5.87
N ARG A 169 6.72 -8.97 -5.18
CA ARG A 169 7.89 -9.86 -5.25
C ARG A 169 7.55 -11.27 -4.74
N SER A 170 6.79 -11.37 -3.66
CA SER A 170 6.28 -12.66 -3.17
C SER A 170 5.36 -13.33 -4.20
N SER A 171 4.49 -12.54 -4.83
CA SER A 171 3.61 -13.00 -5.91
C SER A 171 4.38 -13.49 -7.13
N LEU A 172 5.44 -12.79 -7.55
CA LEU A 172 6.33 -13.24 -8.63
C LEU A 172 7.03 -14.55 -8.30
N THR A 173 7.45 -14.76 -7.05
CA THR A 173 8.11 -16.01 -6.64
C THR A 173 7.13 -17.19 -6.73
N THR A 174 5.87 -16.97 -6.31
CA THR A 174 4.81 -17.96 -6.47
C THR A 174 4.56 -18.27 -7.96
N LEU A 175 4.52 -17.22 -8.79
CA LEU A 175 4.31 -17.36 -10.23
C LEU A 175 5.48 -18.10 -10.90
N ALA A 176 6.72 -17.89 -10.46
CA ALA A 176 7.89 -18.62 -10.96
C ALA A 176 7.76 -20.14 -10.71
N ASN A 177 7.29 -20.53 -9.52
CA ASN A 177 7.03 -21.93 -9.20
C ASN A 177 5.92 -22.52 -10.07
N ALA A 178 4.87 -21.76 -10.34
CA ALA A 178 3.79 -22.17 -11.26
C ALA A 178 4.28 -22.37 -12.70
N ILE A 179 5.15 -21.47 -13.22
CA ILE A 179 5.77 -21.64 -14.54
C ILE A 179 6.62 -22.92 -14.58
N LYS A 180 7.41 -23.17 -13.53
CA LYS A 180 8.22 -24.38 -13.42
C LYS A 180 7.37 -25.65 -13.44
N ALA A 181 6.22 -25.63 -12.76
CA ALA A 181 5.28 -26.74 -12.74
C ALA A 181 4.45 -26.88 -14.03
N GLY A 182 4.30 -25.81 -14.81
CA GLY A 182 3.45 -25.77 -16.00
C GLY A 182 1.97 -25.53 -15.72
N GLU A 183 1.60 -25.31 -14.46
CA GLU A 183 0.24 -25.08 -14.00
C GLU A 183 0.21 -24.08 -12.85
N LEU A 184 -0.85 -23.27 -12.78
CA LEU A 184 -1.00 -22.23 -11.76
C LEU A 184 -1.10 -22.80 -10.33
N PHE A 185 -1.61 -24.01 -10.19
CA PHE A 185 -1.73 -24.75 -8.92
C PHE A 185 -1.23 -26.17 -9.16
N GLY A 186 0.04 -26.44 -8.86
CA GLY A 186 0.68 -27.71 -9.23
C GLY A 186 -0.07 -28.93 -8.71
N SER A 187 -0.31 -29.92 -9.59
CA SER A 187 -0.54 -31.37 -9.37
C SER A 187 -1.23 -31.85 -8.07
N GLY A 188 -2.01 -31.03 -7.39
CA GLY A 188 -2.91 -31.43 -6.30
C GLY A 188 -4.28 -31.89 -6.80
N LEU A 189 -4.51 -31.85 -8.12
CA LEU A 189 -5.79 -32.17 -8.75
C LEU A 189 -5.68 -33.25 -9.85
N ALA A 190 -4.49 -33.80 -10.10
CA ALA A 190 -4.38 -35.04 -10.86
C ALA A 190 -4.94 -36.16 -9.96
N VAL A 191 -6.21 -36.48 -10.18
CA VAL A 191 -6.96 -37.59 -9.60
C VAL A 191 -6.13 -38.88 -9.74
N SER A 192 -5.37 -39.20 -8.70
CA SER A 192 -4.99 -40.58 -8.45
C SER A 192 -6.26 -41.28 -7.99
N ASN A 193 -6.93 -41.92 -8.93
CA ASN A 193 -8.11 -42.75 -8.71
C ASN A 193 -7.74 -44.09 -8.03
N ILE A 194 -6.82 -44.05 -7.07
CA ILE A 194 -6.44 -45.20 -6.26
C ILE A 194 -6.36 -44.69 -4.83
N ALA A 195 -7.41 -44.97 -4.06
CA ALA A 195 -7.40 -44.81 -2.62
C ALA A 195 -6.30 -45.69 -2.01
N PRO A 196 -5.33 -45.14 -1.26
CA PRO A 196 -4.66 -45.88 -0.21
C PRO A 196 -5.49 -45.75 1.07
N PRO A 197 -5.50 -46.77 1.95
CA PRO A 197 -6.20 -46.67 3.22
C PRO A 197 -5.59 -45.55 4.06
N ALA A 198 -6.46 -44.81 4.73
CA ALA A 198 -6.13 -43.65 5.55
C ALA A 198 -5.02 -43.95 6.56
N ALA A 199 -3.91 -43.23 6.45
CA ALA A 199 -3.05 -42.95 7.59
C ALA A 199 -3.52 -41.64 8.20
N THR A 200 -4.09 -41.74 9.40
CA THR A 200 -4.58 -40.64 10.23
C THR A 200 -3.45 -39.68 10.61
N ALA A 201 -3.33 -38.57 9.89
CA ALA A 201 -2.77 -37.33 10.43
C ALA A 201 -3.95 -36.48 10.91
N ALA A 202 -4.11 -36.37 12.22
CA ALA A 202 -5.23 -35.71 12.87
C ALA A 202 -5.39 -34.24 12.41
N ALA A 203 -6.44 -33.97 11.64
CA ALA A 203 -7.02 -32.64 11.55
C ALA A 203 -7.56 -32.27 12.93
N ALA A 204 -6.98 -31.26 13.58
CA ALA A 204 -7.55 -30.69 14.79
C ALA A 204 -9.00 -30.24 14.50
N PRO A 205 -9.94 -30.46 15.45
CA PRO A 205 -11.35 -30.21 15.21
C PRO A 205 -11.60 -28.73 14.92
N ALA A 206 -12.51 -28.46 13.98
CA ALA A 206 -13.08 -27.12 13.80
C ALA A 206 -13.68 -26.63 15.14
N PRO A 207 -13.65 -25.31 15.42
CA PRO A 207 -14.24 -24.78 16.64
C PRO A 207 -15.72 -25.20 16.74
N ALA A 208 -16.10 -25.66 17.93
CA ALA A 208 -17.43 -26.18 18.21
C ALA A 208 -18.54 -25.18 17.84
N ALA A 209 -19.67 -25.70 17.37
CA ALA A 209 -20.87 -24.91 17.11
C ALA A 209 -21.32 -24.22 18.41
N GLY A 210 -21.00 -22.93 18.57
CA GLY A 210 -21.29 -22.15 19.77
C GLY A 210 -20.36 -20.95 20.01
N THR A 211 -19.16 -20.91 19.40
CA THR A 211 -18.28 -19.74 19.52
C THR A 211 -18.80 -18.59 18.65
N PRO A 212 -19.05 -17.38 19.21
CA PRO A 212 -19.44 -16.24 18.40
C PRO A 212 -18.30 -15.84 17.46
N ALA A 213 -18.60 -15.75 16.16
CA ALA A 213 -17.66 -15.21 15.19
C ALA A 213 -17.41 -13.73 15.49
N LEU A 214 -16.15 -13.31 15.45
CA LEU A 214 -15.77 -11.91 15.62
C LEU A 214 -16.30 -11.08 14.45
N VAL A 215 -16.19 -11.63 13.24
CA VAL A 215 -16.70 -11.03 12.00
C VAL A 215 -17.29 -12.13 11.12
N THR A 216 -18.47 -11.87 10.55
CA THR A 216 -19.05 -12.69 9.48
C THR A 216 -19.18 -11.83 8.22
N ILE A 217 -18.47 -12.23 7.17
CA ILE A 217 -18.46 -11.55 5.88
C ILE A 217 -19.27 -12.40 4.90
N ARG A 218 -20.40 -11.88 4.44
CA ARG A 218 -21.26 -12.57 3.48
C ARG A 218 -20.88 -12.13 2.07
N PHE A 219 -20.59 -13.08 1.20
CA PHE A 219 -20.27 -12.87 -0.21
C PHE A 219 -21.51 -13.16 -1.06
N ASP A 220 -22.61 -12.46 -0.78
CA ASP A 220 -23.87 -12.54 -1.53
C ASP A 220 -23.85 -11.65 -2.79
N ARG A 221 -22.88 -10.73 -2.90
CA ARG A 221 -22.73 -9.76 -4.00
C ARG A 221 -21.26 -9.63 -4.42
N PRO A 222 -20.97 -9.20 -5.66
CA PRO A 222 -19.63 -8.79 -6.03
C PRO A 222 -19.21 -7.54 -5.24
N ASP A 223 -17.90 -7.39 -5.00
CA ASP A 223 -17.27 -6.22 -4.36
C ASP A 223 -17.82 -5.87 -2.96
N VAL A 224 -17.93 -6.87 -2.09
CA VAL A 224 -18.32 -6.66 -0.69
C VAL A 224 -17.25 -5.81 0.02
N GLN A 225 -17.64 -4.63 0.51
CA GLN A 225 -16.78 -3.74 1.27
C GLN A 225 -16.67 -4.19 2.74
N TYR A 226 -15.87 -5.22 3.00
CA TYR A 226 -15.69 -5.79 4.35
C TYR A 226 -14.45 -5.26 5.07
N GLN A 227 -13.56 -4.55 4.38
CA GLN A 227 -12.21 -4.20 4.87
C GLN A 227 -12.28 -3.32 6.13
N GLN A 228 -13.13 -2.30 6.13
CA GLN A 228 -13.24 -1.36 7.27
C GLN A 228 -13.81 -2.05 8.52
N ALA A 229 -14.86 -2.85 8.35
CA ALA A 229 -15.46 -3.61 9.45
C ALA A 229 -14.49 -4.67 10.01
N LEU A 230 -13.72 -5.32 9.12
CA LEU A 230 -12.69 -6.28 9.51
C LEU A 230 -11.57 -5.61 10.30
N TYR A 231 -11.07 -4.45 9.85
CA TYR A 231 -10.03 -3.70 10.54
C TYR A 231 -10.45 -3.30 11.96
N THR A 232 -11.63 -2.69 12.12
CA THR A 232 -12.13 -2.26 13.44
C THR A 232 -12.32 -3.44 14.40
N ALA A 233 -12.79 -4.58 13.89
CA ALA A 233 -12.93 -5.77 14.72
C ALA A 233 -11.57 -6.34 15.13
N LEU A 234 -10.61 -6.38 14.20
CA LEU A 234 -9.27 -6.90 14.44
C LEU A 234 -8.48 -6.01 15.42
N SER A 235 -8.54 -4.69 15.26
CA SER A 235 -7.87 -3.73 16.14
C SER A 235 -8.39 -3.86 17.57
N ARG A 236 -9.72 -3.92 17.75
CA ARG A 236 -10.34 -4.11 19.07
C ARG A 236 -9.98 -5.45 19.70
N ALA A 237 -9.88 -6.53 18.90
CA ALA A 237 -9.46 -7.83 19.39
C ALA A 237 -7.98 -7.84 19.84
N LEU A 238 -7.10 -7.16 19.10
CA LEU A 238 -5.68 -7.04 19.43
C LEU A 238 -5.42 -6.10 20.61
N GLU A 239 -6.22 -5.05 20.79
CA GLU A 239 -6.20 -4.17 21.97
C GLU A 239 -6.52 -4.96 23.25
N VAL A 240 -7.52 -5.84 23.19
CA VAL A 240 -7.91 -6.69 24.32
C VAL A 240 -6.91 -7.82 24.54
N ARG A 241 -6.40 -8.44 23.47
CA ARG A 241 -5.48 -9.58 23.53
C ARG A 241 -4.36 -9.44 22.48
N PRO A 242 -3.19 -8.89 22.85
CA PRO A 242 -2.09 -8.63 21.90
C PRO A 242 -1.49 -9.88 21.25
N ALA A 243 -1.65 -11.04 21.88
CA ALA A 243 -1.19 -12.34 21.40
C ALA A 243 -2.30 -13.19 20.75
N ALA A 244 -3.45 -12.59 20.41
CA ALA A 244 -4.56 -13.30 19.77
C ALA A 244 -4.15 -13.96 18.45
N GLN A 245 -4.61 -15.19 18.26
CA GLN A 245 -4.58 -15.91 16.98
C GLN A 245 -5.97 -15.89 16.36
N PHE A 246 -6.04 -16.01 15.03
CA PHE A 246 -7.29 -15.90 14.30
C PHE A 246 -7.52 -17.13 13.43
N ASP A 247 -8.70 -17.73 13.55
CA ASP A 247 -9.17 -18.79 12.66
C ASP A 247 -10.11 -18.17 11.62
N VAL A 248 -9.73 -18.28 10.35
CA VAL A 248 -10.56 -17.88 9.21
C VAL A 248 -11.21 -19.12 8.65
N VAL A 249 -12.54 -19.16 8.67
CA VAL A 249 -13.34 -20.30 8.22
C VAL A 249 -14.14 -19.91 6.98
N ALA A 250 -13.80 -20.52 5.85
CA ALA A 250 -14.62 -20.50 4.65
C ALA A 250 -15.86 -21.37 4.86
N VAL A 251 -17.06 -20.79 4.78
CA VAL A 251 -18.33 -21.50 4.91
C VAL A 251 -19.04 -21.51 3.57
N SER A 252 -19.35 -22.70 3.06
CA SER A 252 -20.12 -22.88 1.82
C SER A 252 -21.50 -23.50 2.10
N PRO A 253 -22.53 -23.15 1.31
CA PRO A 253 -23.84 -23.77 1.41
C PRO A 253 -23.77 -25.26 1.06
N ALA A 254 -24.46 -26.10 1.84
CA ALA A 254 -24.60 -27.54 1.59
C ALA A 254 -25.76 -27.88 0.64
N ALA A 255 -26.62 -26.90 0.32
CA ALA A 255 -27.81 -27.09 -0.49
C ALA A 255 -27.50 -26.95 -2.00
N GLY A 256 -27.90 -27.95 -2.79
CA GLY A 256 -27.80 -27.90 -4.25
C GLY A 256 -27.35 -29.22 -4.89
N SER A 257 -27.13 -29.20 -6.20
CA SER A 257 -26.50 -30.32 -6.92
C SER A 257 -25.02 -30.46 -6.52
N PRO A 258 -24.41 -31.66 -6.63
CA PRO A 258 -23.01 -31.90 -6.27
C PRO A 258 -22.03 -30.91 -6.90
N ASP A 259 -22.22 -30.57 -8.18
CA ASP A 259 -21.38 -29.61 -8.90
C ASP A 259 -21.47 -28.18 -8.33
N ARG A 260 -22.67 -27.78 -7.91
CA ARG A 260 -22.88 -26.46 -7.29
C ARG A 260 -22.26 -26.38 -5.91
N VAL A 261 -22.30 -27.47 -5.14
CA VAL A 261 -21.66 -27.53 -3.81
C VAL A 261 -20.13 -27.44 -3.96
N GLN A 262 -19.53 -28.16 -4.91
CA GLN A 262 -18.09 -28.06 -5.19
C GLN A 262 -17.68 -26.67 -5.65
N LEU A 263 -18.46 -26.05 -6.55
CA LEU A 263 -18.18 -24.68 -7.00
C LEU A 263 -18.28 -23.69 -5.85
N ALA A 264 -19.32 -23.77 -5.03
CA ALA A 264 -19.51 -22.91 -3.86
C ALA A 264 -18.37 -23.08 -2.84
N GLN A 265 -17.91 -24.32 -2.62
CA GLN A 265 -16.79 -24.61 -1.74
C GLN A 265 -15.48 -23.99 -2.26
N SER A 266 -15.19 -24.13 -3.56
CA SER A 266 -14.00 -23.52 -4.16
C SER A 266 -14.05 -21.99 -4.13
N GLN A 267 -15.21 -21.38 -4.37
CA GLN A 267 -15.40 -19.93 -4.27
C GLN A 267 -15.27 -19.43 -2.83
N SER A 268 -15.91 -20.09 -1.87
CA SER A 268 -15.80 -19.73 -0.44
C SER A 268 -14.35 -19.79 0.05
N ARG A 269 -13.58 -20.77 -0.41
CA ARG A 269 -12.15 -20.88 -0.11
C ARG A 269 -11.34 -19.72 -0.69
N ARG A 270 -11.55 -19.35 -1.96
CA ARG A 270 -10.91 -18.18 -2.58
C ARG A 270 -11.26 -16.89 -1.85
N ASN A 271 -12.52 -16.72 -1.45
CA ASN A 271 -12.94 -15.55 -0.69
C ASN A 271 -12.22 -15.48 0.65
N ALA A 272 -12.10 -16.60 1.36
CA ALA A 272 -11.36 -16.67 2.61
C ALA A 272 -9.86 -16.38 2.43
N GLU A 273 -9.24 -16.84 1.33
CA GLU A 273 -7.85 -16.50 0.98
C GLU A 273 -7.68 -14.99 0.74
N THR A 274 -8.64 -14.34 0.08
CA THR A 274 -8.65 -12.88 -0.07
C THR A 274 -8.75 -12.19 1.28
N VAL A 275 -9.62 -12.66 2.19
CA VAL A 275 -9.72 -12.11 3.55
C VAL A 275 -8.42 -12.28 4.33
N VAL A 276 -7.78 -13.45 4.27
CA VAL A 276 -6.47 -13.69 4.90
C VAL A 276 -5.40 -12.75 4.34
N ARG A 277 -5.40 -12.53 3.02
CA ARG A 277 -4.49 -11.56 2.40
C ARG A 277 -4.72 -10.14 2.92
N THR A 278 -5.99 -9.70 2.99
CA THR A 278 -6.33 -8.40 3.57
C THR A 278 -5.89 -8.30 5.03
N MET A 279 -6.04 -9.37 5.84
CA MET A 279 -5.55 -9.40 7.21
C MET A 279 -4.01 -9.29 7.30
N ASN A 280 -3.29 -9.94 6.39
CA ASN A 280 -1.84 -9.82 6.28
C ASN A 280 -1.42 -8.39 5.85
N GLU A 281 -2.10 -7.80 4.88
CA GLU A 281 -1.89 -6.41 4.44
C GLU A 281 -2.13 -5.39 5.56
N MET A 282 -3.02 -5.72 6.51
CA MET A 282 -3.28 -4.92 7.73
C MET A 282 -2.25 -5.16 8.85
N GLY A 283 -1.20 -5.94 8.60
CA GLY A 283 -0.07 -6.13 9.51
C GLY A 283 -0.15 -7.36 10.42
N LEU A 284 -1.12 -8.27 10.20
CA LEU A 284 -1.21 -9.51 10.96
C LEU A 284 -0.28 -10.57 10.33
N PRO A 285 0.67 -11.19 11.07
CA PRO A 285 1.55 -12.19 10.50
C PRO A 285 0.82 -13.49 10.17
N ALA A 286 1.21 -14.15 9.07
CA ALA A 286 0.57 -15.37 8.58
C ALA A 286 0.56 -16.51 9.61
N ASP A 287 1.56 -16.58 10.49
CA ASP A 287 1.64 -17.60 11.56
C ASP A 287 0.53 -17.46 12.61
N ARG A 288 -0.09 -16.29 12.71
CA ARG A 288 -1.22 -16.01 13.60
C ARG A 288 -2.57 -16.28 12.96
N ILE A 289 -2.60 -16.65 11.68
CA ILE A 289 -3.82 -16.84 10.91
C ILE A 289 -3.88 -18.28 10.44
N ARG A 290 -4.98 -18.96 10.75
CA ARG A 290 -5.22 -20.31 10.27
C ARG A 290 -6.46 -20.35 9.39
N LEU A 291 -6.30 -20.87 8.20
CA LEU A 291 -7.39 -21.03 7.25
C LEU A 291 -8.00 -22.44 7.37
N SER A 292 -9.33 -22.49 7.40
CA SER A 292 -10.10 -23.74 7.35
C SER A 292 -11.33 -23.55 6.47
N ALA A 293 -11.91 -24.67 6.02
CA ALA A 293 -13.12 -24.65 5.19
C ALA A 293 -14.15 -25.64 5.76
N THR A 294 -15.42 -25.29 5.67
CA THR A 294 -16.53 -26.10 6.15
C THR A 294 -17.76 -25.88 5.28
N THR A 295 -18.60 -26.90 5.19
CA THR A 295 -19.86 -26.85 4.44
C THR A 295 -21.02 -26.97 5.42
N ARG A 296 -22.04 -26.12 5.26
CA ARG A 296 -23.10 -25.93 6.24
C ARG A 296 -24.47 -25.81 5.56
N GLY A 297 -25.48 -26.49 6.13
CA GLY A 297 -26.85 -26.48 5.61
C GLY A 297 -27.68 -25.27 6.03
N ASP A 298 -27.25 -24.56 7.08
CA ASP A 298 -27.87 -23.35 7.62
C ASP A 298 -27.53 -22.07 6.84
N VAL A 299 -26.66 -22.18 5.82
CA VAL A 299 -26.14 -21.06 5.06
C VAL A 299 -26.61 -21.15 3.61
N THR A 300 -27.11 -20.04 3.06
CA THR A 300 -27.64 -19.95 1.69
C THR A 300 -26.66 -19.32 0.68
N ALA A 301 -25.59 -18.67 1.15
CA ALA A 301 -24.58 -18.00 0.32
C ALA A 301 -23.17 -18.19 0.91
N ASN A 302 -22.13 -18.08 0.09
CA ASN A 302 -20.75 -18.19 0.57
C ASN A 302 -20.45 -17.10 1.60
N GLU A 303 -19.85 -17.47 2.73
CA GLU A 303 -19.46 -16.52 3.76
C GLU A 303 -18.15 -16.92 4.42
N VAL A 304 -17.43 -15.92 4.92
CA VAL A 304 -16.17 -16.10 5.64
C VAL A 304 -16.38 -15.65 7.07
N ARG A 305 -16.08 -16.52 8.02
CA ARG A 305 -16.22 -16.24 9.44
C ARG A 305 -14.83 -16.20 10.07
N VAL A 306 -14.55 -15.14 10.82
CA VAL A 306 -13.28 -14.94 11.53
C VAL A 306 -13.53 -15.15 13.02
N TYR A 307 -12.74 -15.99 13.65
CA TYR A 307 -12.80 -16.29 15.08
C TYR A 307 -11.49 -15.89 15.75
N VAL A 308 -11.58 -15.50 17.02
CA VAL A 308 -10.42 -15.23 17.88
C VAL A 308 -10.16 -16.47 18.74
N ARG A 309 -8.89 -16.81 18.89
CA ARG A 309 -8.41 -17.88 19.78
C ARG A 309 -7.83 -17.32 21.07
#